data_AF-A0A942USC2-F1
#
_entry.id   AF-A0A942USC2-F1
#
_cell.length_a   1.000
_cell.length_b   1.000
_cell.length_c   1.000
_cell.angle_alpha   90.00
_cell.angle_beta   90.00
_cell.angle_gamma   90.00
#
_symmetry.space_group_name_H-M   'P 1'
#
loop_
_entity.id
_entity.type
_entity.pdbx_description
1 polymer ?
#
loop_
_entity_poly.entity_id
_entity_poly.type
_entity_poly.pdbx_seq_one_letter_code
_entity_poly.pdbx_strand_id
1 'polypeptide(L)'
;MKRQWNLILALIVVLIIAIFSVINVEPVTVNYLFGKAEWPLILVIIGSVVLGALLVGSLGMMKIYQLQKALKKAEMNKDKVPKNNVEKN
;
A
#
# COMPACT_ATOMS: atom_id res chain seq x y z
N MET A 1 -10.56 -17.64 -18.33
CA MET A 1 -10.85 -18.24 -17.00
C MET A 1 -9.83 -17.89 -15.89
N LYS A 2 -8.60 -17.41 -16.17
CA LYS A 2 -7.56 -17.14 -15.15
C LYS A 2 -7.89 -16.02 -14.13
N ARG A 3 -8.69 -15.01 -14.52
CA ARG A 3 -9.03 -13.87 -13.63
C ARG A 3 -10.11 -14.19 -12.58
N GLN A 4 -10.96 -15.19 -12.84
CA GLN A 4 -12.00 -15.63 -11.90
C GLN A 4 -11.42 -16.50 -10.79
N TRP A 5 -10.34 -17.23 -11.05
CA TRP A 5 -9.61 -18.00 -10.03
C TRP A 5 -9.11 -17.12 -8.88
N ASN A 6 -8.65 -15.90 -9.18
CA ASN A 6 -8.23 -14.96 -8.14
C ASN A 6 -9.39 -14.53 -7.24
N LEU A 7 -10.60 -14.36 -7.80
CA LEU A 7 -11.80 -14.03 -7.01
C LEU A 7 -12.21 -15.20 -6.11
N ILE A 8 -12.19 -16.43 -6.63
CA ILE A 8 -12.50 -17.64 -5.85
C ILE A 8 -11.48 -17.78 -4.72
N LEU A 9 -10.20 -17.62 -5.00
CA LEU A 9 -9.14 -17.72 -4.00
C LEU A 9 -9.25 -16.62 -2.94
N ALA A 10 -9.55 -15.38 -3.34
CA ALA A 10 -9.82 -14.28 -2.42
C ALA A 10 -11.02 -14.58 -1.50
N LEU A 11 -12.11 -15.12 -2.04
CA LEU A 11 -13.28 -15.52 -1.24
C LEU A 11 -12.93 -16.62 -0.23
N ILE A 12 -12.15 -17.62 -0.63
CA ILE A 12 -11.67 -18.67 0.28
C ILE A 12 -10.84 -18.07 1.41
N VAL A 13 -9.92 -17.15 1.10
CA VAL A 13 -9.12 -16.45 2.13
C VAL A 13 -10.00 -15.64 3.07
N VAL A 14 -10.96 -14.88 2.54
CA VAL A 14 -11.91 -14.11 3.37
C VAL A 14 -12.72 -15.03 4.28
N LEU A 15 -13.17 -16.18 3.78
CA LEU A 15 -13.90 -17.17 4.58
C LEU A 15 -13.02 -17.73 5.71
N ILE A 16 -11.76 -18.06 5.43
CA ILE A 16 -10.80 -18.52 6.44
C ILE A 16 -10.61 -17.45 7.51
N ILE A 17 -10.37 -16.19 7.13
CA ILE A 17 -10.22 -15.07 8.07
C ILE A 17 -11.47 -14.90 8.93
N ALA A 18 -12.66 -14.99 8.34
CA ALA A 18 -13.93 -14.89 9.07
C ALA A 18 -14.08 -16.02 10.11
N ILE A 19 -13.77 -17.26 9.74
CA ILE A 19 -13.79 -18.40 10.68
C ILE A 19 -12.80 -18.18 11.82
N PHE A 20 -11.56 -17.79 11.50
CA PHE A 20 -10.55 -17.46 12.51
C PHE A 20 -11.00 -16.35 13.44
N SER A 21 -11.64 -15.31 12.91
CA SER A 21 -12.17 -14.18 13.67
C SER A 21 -13.24 -14.60 14.65
N VAL A 22 -14.13 -15.54 14.28
CA VAL A 22 -15.20 -16.02 15.15
C VAL A 22 -14.64 -16.94 16.24
N ILE A 23 -13.72 -17.85 15.90
CA ILE A 23 -13.14 -18.80 16.87
C ILE A 23 -12.27 -18.08 17.90
N ASN A 24 -11.55 -17.04 17.49
CA ASN A 24 -10.62 -16.30 18.33
C ASN A 24 -11.20 -14.94 18.76
N VAL A 25 -12.52 -14.85 18.92
CA VAL A 25 -13.19 -13.65 19.44
C VAL A 25 -13.04 -13.57 20.96
N GLU A 26 -11.80 -13.60 21.42
CA GLU A 26 -11.47 -13.37 22.82
C GLU A 26 -11.27 -11.86 23.04
N PRO A 27 -11.98 -11.26 24.01
CA PRO A 27 -11.79 -9.85 24.33
C PRO A 27 -10.39 -9.68 24.93
N VAL A 28 -9.56 -8.89 24.25
CA VAL A 28 -8.21 -8.54 24.74
C VAL A 28 -8.23 -7.09 25.16
N THR A 29 -7.76 -6.82 26.38
CA THR A 29 -7.58 -5.45 26.87
C THR A 29 -6.44 -4.78 26.09
N VAL A 30 -6.77 -3.78 25.30
CA VAL A 30 -5.79 -2.96 24.60
C VAL A 30 -5.59 -1.66 25.37
N ASN A 31 -4.33 -1.35 25.66
CA ASN A 31 -3.95 -0.09 26.30
C ASN A 31 -3.46 0.91 25.24
N TYR A 32 -4.29 1.89 24.91
CA TYR A 32 -4.05 2.87 23.84
C TYR A 32 -3.30 4.13 24.33
N LEU A 33 -2.44 4.00 25.34
CA LEU A 33 -1.70 5.09 26.00
C LEU A 33 -2.57 6.05 26.84
N PHE A 34 -3.78 6.39 26.37
CA PHE A 34 -4.70 7.33 27.02
C PHE A 34 -6.00 6.68 27.53
N GLY A 35 -6.09 5.35 27.47
CA GLY A 35 -7.28 4.60 27.86
C GLY A 35 -7.11 3.10 27.64
N LYS A 36 -8.01 2.33 28.24
CA LYS A 36 -8.09 0.87 28.06
C LYS A 36 -9.47 0.53 27.50
N ALA A 37 -9.50 -0.33 26.50
CA ALA A 37 -10.74 -0.88 25.97
C ALA A 37 -10.55 -2.34 25.58
N GLU A 38 -11.62 -3.12 25.68
CA GLU A 38 -11.63 -4.53 25.33
C GLU A 38 -12.12 -4.68 23.90
N TRP A 39 -11.24 -5.16 23.03
CA TRP A 39 -11.54 -5.42 21.63
C TRP A 39 -11.09 -6.83 21.27
N PRO A 40 -11.79 -7.51 20.35
CA PRO A 40 -11.28 -8.73 19.73
C PRO A 40 -9.90 -8.49 19.12
N LEU A 41 -8.94 -9.37 19.42
CA LEU A 41 -7.54 -9.23 18.99
C LEU A 41 -7.38 -9.03 17.48
N ILE A 42 -8.20 -9.73 16.68
CA ILE A 42 -8.17 -9.67 15.22
C ILE A 42 -8.48 -8.27 14.67
N LEU A 43 -9.38 -7.50 15.31
CA LEU A 43 -9.71 -6.14 14.89
C LEU A 43 -8.49 -5.21 15.04
N VAL A 44 -7.74 -5.39 16.13
CA VAL A 44 -6.51 -4.63 16.40
C VAL A 44 -5.44 -4.96 15.36
N ILE A 45 -5.29 -6.24 15.00
CA ILE A 45 -4.33 -6.68 13.97
C ILE A 45 -4.70 -6.09 12.61
N ILE A 46 -5.96 -6.22 12.19
CA ILE A 46 -6.43 -5.67 10.89
C ILE A 46 -6.23 -4.16 10.85
N GLY A 47 -6.62 -3.44 11.90
CA GLY A 47 -6.42 -2.01 12.00
C GLY A 47 -4.93 -1.62 11.89
N SER A 48 -4.05 -2.34 12.58
CA SER A 48 -2.60 -2.12 12.51
C SER A 48 -2.03 -2.36 11.11
N VAL A 49 -2.45 -3.43 10.44
CA VAL A 49 -2.03 -3.75 9.07
C VAL A 49 -2.51 -2.67 8.09
N VAL A 50 -3.75 -2.21 8.22
CA VAL A 50 -4.30 -1.13 7.38
C VAL A 50 -3.51 0.16 7.59
N LEU A 51 -3.24 0.55 8.83
CA LEU A 51 -2.43 1.74 9.13
C LEU A 51 -1.01 1.63 8.55
N GLY A 52 -0.36 0.48 8.71
CA GLY A 52 0.95 0.21 8.12
C GLY A 52 0.94 0.30 6.59
N ALA A 53 -0.07 -0.30 5.94
CA ALA A 53 -0.23 -0.25 4.49
C ALA A 53 -0.48 1.19 3.99
N LEU A 54 -1.28 1.97 4.71
CA LEU A 54 -1.51 3.39 4.39
C LEU A 54 -0.22 4.20 4.51
N LEU A 55 0.58 3.98 5.56
CA LEU A 55 1.87 4.67 5.74
C LEU A 55 2.84 4.34 4.60
N VAL A 56 3.09 3.05 4.35
CA VAL A 56 4.01 2.61 3.29
C VAL A 56 3.51 3.03 1.92
N GLY A 57 2.20 2.88 1.65
CA GLY A 57 1.56 3.30 0.42
C GLY A 57 1.71 4.80 0.17
N SER A 58 1.53 5.62 1.20
CA SER A 58 1.68 7.08 1.11
C SER A 58 3.11 7.49 0.77
N LEU A 59 4.10 6.90 1.45
CA LEU A 59 5.52 7.15 1.15
C LEU A 59 5.90 6.69 -0.26
N GLY A 60 5.41 5.52 -0.67
CA GLY A 60 5.60 5.00 -2.03
C GLY A 60 5.00 5.93 -3.09
N MET A 61 3.79 6.42 -2.85
CA MET A 61 3.12 7.35 -3.77
C MET A 61 3.87 8.68 -3.90
N MET A 62 4.37 9.22 -2.79
CA MET A 62 5.19 10.44 -2.80
C MET A 62 6.46 10.26 -3.63
N LYS A 63 7.15 9.11 -3.49
CA LYS A 63 8.35 8.79 -4.28
C LYS A 63 8.02 8.67 -5.77
N ILE A 64 6.94 7.98 -6.12
CA ILE A 64 6.49 7.84 -7.52
C ILE A 64 6.18 9.21 -8.12
N TYR A 65 5.52 10.10 -7.37
CA TYR A 65 5.24 11.46 -7.82
C TYR A 65 6.52 12.26 -8.11
N GLN A 66 7.51 12.20 -7.21
CA GLN A 66 8.80 12.86 -7.43
C GLN A 66 9.53 12.32 -8.66
N LEU A 67 9.51 11.00 -8.87
CA LEU A 67 10.09 10.35 -10.04
C LEU A 67 9.41 10.82 -11.34
N GLN A 68 8.07 10.88 -11.37
CA GLN A 68 7.33 11.40 -12.52
C GLN A 68 7.67 12.86 -12.83
N LYS A 69 7.83 13.70 -11.80
CA LYS A 69 8.24 15.11 -11.97
C LYS A 69 9.66 15.21 -12.52
N ALA A 70 10.59 14.39 -12.04
CA ALA A 70 11.97 14.36 -12.52
C ALA A 70 12.05 13.89 -13.98
N LEU A 71 11.27 12.88 -14.37
CA LEU A 71 11.17 12.41 -15.75
C LEU A 71 10.70 13.52 -16.69
N LYS A 72 9.59 14.21 -16.36
CA LYS A 72 9.12 15.36 -17.16
C LYS A 72 10.17 16.45 -17.30
N LYS A 73 10.92 16.75 -16.23
CA LYS A 73 11.99 17.76 -16.27
C LYS A 73 13.17 17.32 -17.15
N ALA A 74 13.52 16.04 -17.13
CA ALA A 74 14.58 15.49 -17.96
C ALA A 74 14.20 15.47 -19.46
N GLU A 75 12.94 15.17 -19.78
CA GLU A 75 12.41 15.25 -21.15
C GLU A 75 12.49 16.68 -21.69
N MET A 76 12.02 17.67 -20.92
CA MET A 76 12.10 19.10 -21.31
C MET A 76 13.53 19.61 -21.53
N ASN A 77 14.54 19.00 -20.92
CA ASN A 77 15.94 19.37 -21.11
C ASN A 77 16.57 18.74 -22.36
N LYS A 78 16.10 17.55 -22.79
CA LYS A 78 16.58 16.91 -24.04
C LYS A 78 16.19 17.71 -25.27
N ASP A 79 14.99 18.31 -25.28
CA ASP A 79 14.51 19.13 -26.40
C ASP A 79 15.20 20.49 -26.51
N LYS A 80 15.93 20.92 -25.47
CA LYS A 80 16.68 22.18 -25.43
C LYS A 80 18.15 22.04 -25.79
N VAL A 81 18.66 20.82 -26.05
CA VAL A 81 20.01 20.63 -26.57
C VAL A 81 20.00 20.97 -28.06
N PRO A 82 20.63 22.07 -28.50
CA PRO A 82 20.65 22.41 -29.93
C PRO A 82 21.45 21.33 -30.68
N LYS A 83 20.85 20.75 -31.72
CA LYS A 83 21.51 19.74 -32.59
C LYS A 83 22.77 20.27 -33.31
N ASN A 84 23.07 21.56 -33.24
CA ASN A 84 24.14 22.22 -34.01
C ASN A 84 25.58 21.89 -33.59
N ASN A 85 25.81 21.09 -32.54
CA ASN A 85 27.15 20.77 -32.06
C ASN A 85 27.64 19.36 -32.44
N VAL A 86 26.90 18.59 -33.23
CA VAL A 86 27.29 17.23 -33.62
C VAL A 86 27.91 17.15 -35.03
N GLU A 87 27.74 18.17 -35.88
CA GLU A 87 28.22 18.13 -37.28
C GLU A 87 29.51 18.92 -37.56
N LYS A 88 30.20 19.45 -36.54
CA LYS A 88 31.52 20.09 -36.71
C LYS A 88 32.59 19.33 -35.95
N ASN A 89 33.11 18.27 -36.55
CA ASN A 89 34.49 17.80 -36.44
C ASN A 89 34.77 16.80 -37.56
#